data_AF-A0A357ZWQ4-F1
#
_entry.id   AF-A0A357ZWQ4-F1
#
_cell.length_a   1.000
_cell.length_b   1.000
_cell.length_c   1.000
_cell.angle_alpha   90.00
_cell.angle_beta   90.00
_cell.angle_gamma   90.00
#
_symmetry.space_group_name_H-M   'P 1'
#
loop_
_entity.id
_entity.type
_entity.pdbx_description
1 polymer ?
#
loop_
_entity_poly.entity_id
_entity_poly.type
_entity_poly.pdbx_seq_one_letter_code
_entity_poly.pdbx_strand_id
1 'polypeptide(L)'
;VDLLTAAPGDMPAQVQAIIDNGGRVFVAGLGVPRDVVNLCHDNNVLVASMCGKVRHAVAAVAAGCDLVIAQGTEAGGHTGTVATMALVPQIVDVVENKVPVVAAGGLFDGRGLAAALSLGAEGVWMGTRFIATPEAWGTPGYKEKLLSMAEDDTVVSKGFTGKTCRVARNDYTQYWEEHASEIEPFPAQFIRSINDGANHLGAGPNTEVDPSREFWPAGQGVGAINELVPAGDLVRSIVAEAEAVIDRMSTLR
;
A
#
# COMPACT_ATOMS: atom_id res chain seq x y z
N VAL A 1 -5.42 5.35 5.83
CA VAL A 1 -5.56 4.76 4.49
C VAL A 1 -6.82 3.98 4.48
N ASP A 2 -7.59 4.17 3.44
CA ASP A 2 -8.95 3.72 3.43
C ASP A 2 -9.24 2.78 2.25
N LEU A 3 -9.87 1.63 2.53
CA LEU A 3 -10.39 0.70 1.53
C LEU A 3 -11.89 0.96 1.22
N LEU A 4 -12.53 1.92 1.89
CA LEU A 4 -13.99 2.17 1.87
C LEU A 4 -14.51 2.74 0.56
N THR A 5 -13.66 3.24 -0.33
CA THR A 5 -14.07 3.52 -1.72
C THR A 5 -14.60 2.29 -2.46
N ALA A 6 -14.39 1.09 -1.89
CA ALA A 6 -14.93 -0.15 -2.41
C ALA A 6 -16.30 -0.55 -1.82
N ALA A 7 -16.80 0.12 -0.76
CA ALA A 7 -18.13 -0.08 -0.17
C ALA A 7 -18.97 1.22 -0.28
N PRO A 8 -19.72 1.41 -1.38
CA PRO A 8 -20.45 2.65 -1.63
C PRO A 8 -21.57 2.85 -0.60
N GLY A 9 -21.68 4.07 -0.05
CA GLY A 9 -22.82 4.49 0.76
C GLY A 9 -22.48 5.12 2.12
N ASP A 10 -21.29 4.84 2.66
CA ASP A 10 -20.92 5.28 4.02
C ASP A 10 -19.64 6.15 4.06
N MET A 11 -19.00 6.39 2.91
CA MET A 11 -17.76 7.17 2.83
C MET A 11 -17.87 8.57 3.45
N PRO A 12 -18.93 9.37 3.21
CA PRO A 12 -19.06 10.67 3.85
C PRO A 12 -19.10 10.60 5.39
N ALA A 13 -19.81 9.62 5.96
CA ALA A 13 -19.89 9.46 7.41
C ALA A 13 -18.56 9.04 8.01
N GLN A 14 -17.80 8.18 7.33
CA GLN A 14 -16.49 7.74 7.79
C GLN A 14 -15.43 8.84 7.65
N VAL A 15 -15.49 9.65 6.59
CA VAL A 15 -14.68 10.86 6.45
C VAL A 15 -15.03 11.86 7.55
N GLN A 16 -16.31 12.05 7.87
CA GLN A 16 -16.73 12.90 8.99
C GLN A 16 -16.14 12.40 10.31
N ALA A 17 -16.18 11.09 10.57
CA ALA A 17 -15.55 10.52 11.76
C ALA A 17 -14.03 10.78 11.80
N ILE A 18 -13.33 10.72 10.65
CA ILE A 18 -11.90 11.07 10.57
C ILE A 18 -11.67 12.54 10.93
N ILE A 19 -12.51 13.45 10.40
CA ILE A 19 -12.46 14.88 10.70
C ILE A 19 -12.70 15.13 12.20
N ASP A 20 -13.76 14.56 12.76
CA ASP A 20 -14.17 14.77 14.15
C ASP A 20 -13.11 14.27 15.15
N ASN A 21 -12.32 13.25 14.75
CA ASN A 21 -11.22 12.71 15.56
C ASN A 21 -9.86 13.38 15.25
N GLY A 22 -9.85 14.50 14.51
CA GLY A 22 -8.65 15.32 14.29
C GLY A 22 -7.72 14.84 13.17
N GLY A 23 -8.21 13.96 12.29
CA GLY A 23 -7.47 13.54 11.09
C GLY A 23 -7.13 14.73 10.19
N ARG A 24 -5.92 14.76 9.64
CA ARG A 24 -5.42 15.85 8.78
C ARG A 24 -5.15 15.43 7.34
N VAL A 25 -5.15 14.12 7.08
CA VAL A 25 -4.99 13.55 5.75
C VAL A 25 -5.92 12.36 5.62
N PHE A 26 -6.75 12.35 4.58
CA PHE A 26 -7.52 11.22 4.12
C PHE A 26 -6.81 10.59 2.91
N VAL A 27 -6.67 9.26 2.90
CA VAL A 27 -5.96 8.53 1.83
C VAL A 27 -6.87 7.48 1.24
N ALA A 28 -7.33 7.68 0.01
CA ALA A 28 -8.16 6.74 -0.72
C ALA A 28 -7.32 5.63 -1.35
N GLY A 29 -7.53 4.39 -0.91
CA GLY A 29 -6.81 3.20 -1.37
C GLY A 29 -7.36 2.59 -2.65
N LEU A 30 -8.67 2.64 -2.90
CA LEU A 30 -9.32 1.95 -4.02
C LEU A 30 -10.17 2.88 -4.88
N GLY A 31 -9.55 3.64 -5.78
CA GLY A 31 -10.27 4.59 -6.64
C GLY A 31 -10.22 6.01 -6.10
N VAL A 32 -10.86 6.93 -6.83
CA VAL A 32 -10.75 8.37 -6.55
C VAL A 32 -11.97 8.83 -5.76
N PRO A 33 -11.78 9.48 -4.59
CA PRO A 33 -12.83 9.75 -3.62
C PRO A 33 -13.61 11.05 -3.92
N ARG A 34 -14.16 11.18 -5.13
CA ARG A 34 -14.79 12.44 -5.62
C ARG A 34 -15.81 13.04 -4.67
N ASP A 35 -16.66 12.17 -4.10
CA ASP A 35 -17.82 12.60 -3.32
C ASP A 35 -17.45 13.22 -1.97
N VAL A 36 -16.19 13.07 -1.52
CA VAL A 36 -15.73 13.56 -0.21
C VAL A 36 -14.56 14.55 -0.29
N VAL A 37 -14.06 14.88 -1.48
CA VAL A 37 -12.96 15.86 -1.62
C VAL A 37 -13.34 17.21 -1.03
N ASN A 38 -14.49 17.75 -1.43
CA ASN A 38 -14.98 19.03 -0.89
C ASN A 38 -15.19 18.98 0.63
N LEU A 39 -15.77 17.88 1.14
CA LEU A 39 -15.96 17.68 2.58
C LEU A 39 -14.62 17.72 3.34
N CYS A 40 -13.59 17.07 2.83
CA CYS A 40 -12.25 17.11 3.41
C CYS A 40 -11.67 18.52 3.38
N HIS A 41 -11.73 19.20 2.22
CA HIS A 41 -11.17 20.54 2.04
C HIS A 41 -11.85 21.59 2.92
N ASP A 42 -13.19 21.55 3.02
CA ASP A 42 -13.97 22.43 3.90
C ASP A 42 -13.57 22.30 5.38
N ASN A 43 -12.93 21.17 5.75
CA ASN A 43 -12.47 20.87 7.09
C ASN A 43 -10.92 20.85 7.23
N ASN A 44 -10.18 21.40 6.26
CA ASN A 44 -8.71 21.45 6.27
C ASN A 44 -8.01 20.07 6.37
N VAL A 45 -8.63 19.06 5.73
CA VAL A 45 -8.08 17.71 5.58
C VAL A 45 -7.56 17.54 4.16
N LEU A 46 -6.29 17.17 4.03
CA LEU A 46 -5.68 16.87 2.73
C LEU A 46 -6.20 15.52 2.19
N VAL A 47 -6.29 15.39 0.88
CA VAL A 47 -6.76 14.17 0.22
C VAL A 47 -5.67 13.56 -0.65
N ALA A 48 -5.28 12.32 -0.37
CA ALA A 48 -4.36 11.55 -1.20
C ALA A 48 -5.08 10.39 -1.89
N SER A 49 -4.57 9.98 -3.06
CA SER A 49 -5.10 8.81 -3.78
C SER A 49 -4.01 7.85 -4.23
N MET A 50 -4.19 6.56 -3.92
CA MET A 50 -3.35 5.46 -4.40
C MET A 50 -3.63 5.21 -5.89
N CYS A 51 -2.59 5.32 -6.71
CA CYS A 51 -2.68 5.29 -8.16
C CYS A 51 -1.76 4.22 -8.76
N GLY A 52 -2.34 3.07 -9.14
CA GLY A 52 -1.61 1.99 -9.85
C GLY A 52 -1.54 2.14 -11.39
N LYS A 53 -2.06 3.24 -11.95
CA LYS A 53 -2.05 3.55 -13.40
C LYS A 53 -2.03 5.07 -13.61
N VAL A 54 -1.43 5.52 -14.72
CA VAL A 54 -1.39 6.94 -15.13
C VAL A 54 -2.77 7.59 -15.11
N ARG A 55 -3.78 6.94 -15.72
CA ARG A 55 -5.16 7.47 -15.73
C ARG A 55 -5.78 7.64 -14.34
N HIS A 56 -5.32 6.89 -13.33
CA HIS A 56 -5.81 7.06 -11.96
C HIS A 56 -5.28 8.37 -11.38
N ALA A 57 -4.00 8.68 -11.60
CA ALA A 57 -3.38 9.93 -11.16
C ALA A 57 -4.05 11.15 -11.83
N VAL A 58 -4.25 11.11 -13.16
CA VAL A 58 -4.99 12.16 -13.89
C VAL A 58 -6.38 12.37 -13.28
N ALA A 59 -7.09 11.27 -13.01
CA ALA A 59 -8.41 11.30 -12.43
C ALA A 59 -8.43 11.82 -10.98
N ALA A 60 -7.38 11.56 -10.19
CA ALA A 60 -7.22 12.04 -8.82
C ALA A 60 -6.95 13.54 -8.78
N VAL A 61 -6.01 14.03 -9.60
CA VAL A 61 -5.72 15.47 -9.72
C VAL A 61 -6.95 16.23 -10.20
N ALA A 62 -7.65 15.72 -11.21
CA ALA A 62 -8.88 16.34 -11.70
C ALA A 62 -10.02 16.35 -10.66
N ALA A 63 -9.99 15.44 -9.69
CA ALA A 63 -10.95 15.41 -8.59
C ALA A 63 -10.57 16.34 -7.43
N GLY A 64 -9.37 16.94 -7.44
CA GLY A 64 -8.88 17.81 -6.37
C GLY A 64 -8.09 17.10 -5.27
N CYS A 65 -7.57 15.89 -5.50
CA CYS A 65 -6.62 15.29 -4.54
C CYS A 65 -5.35 16.14 -4.44
N ASP A 66 -4.86 16.36 -3.23
CA ASP A 66 -3.66 17.14 -2.89
C ASP A 66 -2.35 16.35 -3.01
N LEU A 67 -2.43 15.02 -3.10
CA LEU A 67 -1.27 14.12 -3.17
C LEU A 67 -1.60 12.88 -4.03
N VAL A 68 -0.66 12.47 -4.87
CA VAL A 68 -0.73 11.21 -5.62
C VAL A 68 0.29 10.22 -5.06
N ILE A 69 -0.18 9.00 -4.75
CA ILE A 69 0.69 7.89 -4.34
C ILE A 69 0.81 6.93 -5.52
N ALA A 70 1.93 6.99 -6.25
CA ALA A 70 2.21 6.17 -7.42
C ALA A 70 2.65 4.76 -7.00
N GLN A 71 1.72 3.80 -7.00
CA GLN A 71 1.93 2.46 -6.45
C GLN A 71 2.20 1.42 -7.53
N GLY A 72 3.42 0.89 -7.56
CA GLY A 72 3.82 -0.21 -8.44
C GLY A 72 3.28 -1.59 -8.02
N THR A 73 3.32 -2.53 -8.96
CA THR A 73 2.88 -3.94 -8.80
C THR A 73 3.59 -4.69 -7.68
N GLU A 74 4.78 -4.23 -7.29
CA GLU A 74 5.62 -4.78 -6.24
C GLU A 74 5.05 -4.55 -4.83
N ALA A 75 4.11 -3.61 -4.67
CA ALA A 75 3.45 -3.32 -3.39
C ALA A 75 2.59 -4.50 -2.90
N GLY A 76 2.53 -4.67 -1.57
CA GLY A 76 1.59 -5.57 -0.92
C GLY A 76 0.16 -5.04 -0.92
N GLY A 77 -0.83 -5.93 -0.82
CA GLY A 77 -2.25 -5.58 -0.86
C GLY A 77 -2.74 -5.33 -2.29
N HIS A 78 -3.84 -4.60 -2.45
CA HIS A 78 -4.42 -4.33 -3.77
C HIS A 78 -3.42 -3.65 -4.69
N THR A 79 -3.17 -4.23 -5.86
CA THR A 79 -2.13 -3.75 -6.76
C THR A 79 -2.51 -3.85 -8.23
N GLY A 80 -1.92 -2.95 -9.03
CA GLY A 80 -2.00 -2.93 -10.48
C GLY A 80 -1.00 -3.88 -11.13
N THR A 81 -0.73 -3.68 -12.41
CA THR A 81 0.20 -4.53 -13.19
C THR A 81 1.50 -3.83 -13.58
N VAL A 82 1.61 -2.52 -13.37
CA VAL A 82 2.77 -1.71 -13.79
C VAL A 82 3.73 -1.59 -12.62
N ALA A 83 5.01 -1.86 -12.86
CA ALA A 83 6.08 -1.80 -11.85
C ALA A 83 6.47 -0.36 -11.49
N THR A 84 6.97 -0.14 -10.27
CA THR A 84 7.33 1.17 -9.71
C THR A 84 8.28 1.94 -10.63
N MET A 85 9.34 1.29 -11.12
CA MET A 85 10.34 1.91 -12.00
C MET A 85 9.75 2.50 -13.28
N ALA A 86 8.72 1.85 -13.85
CA ALA A 86 8.04 2.33 -15.04
C ALA A 86 6.91 3.31 -14.70
N LEU A 87 6.17 3.06 -13.62
CA LEU A 87 4.95 3.79 -13.28
C LEU A 87 5.23 5.20 -12.76
N VAL A 88 6.19 5.33 -11.84
CA VAL A 88 6.47 6.59 -11.13
C VAL A 88 6.79 7.74 -12.10
N PRO A 89 7.81 7.64 -12.98
CA PRO A 89 8.14 8.77 -13.85
C PRO A 89 6.99 9.14 -14.80
N GLN A 90 6.25 8.16 -15.31
CA GLN A 90 5.06 8.42 -16.13
C GLN A 90 3.97 9.16 -15.38
N ILE A 91 3.76 8.87 -14.08
CA ILE A 91 2.79 9.61 -13.26
C ILE A 91 3.31 11.03 -13.00
N VAL A 92 4.60 11.19 -12.67
CA VAL A 92 5.22 12.51 -12.46
C VAL A 92 5.03 13.39 -13.69
N ASP A 93 5.33 12.86 -14.88
CA ASP A 93 5.23 13.59 -16.14
C ASP A 93 3.80 14.09 -16.43
N VAL A 94 2.75 13.29 -16.17
CA VAL A 94 1.37 13.74 -16.43
C VAL A 94 0.79 14.64 -15.34
N VAL A 95 1.31 14.52 -14.11
CA VAL A 95 0.88 15.36 -12.99
C VAL A 95 1.48 16.76 -13.11
N GLU A 96 2.64 16.92 -13.76
CA GLU A 96 3.24 18.21 -14.14
C GLU A 96 3.39 19.18 -12.94
N ASN A 97 3.83 18.69 -11.78
CA ASN A 97 3.96 19.46 -10.54
C ASN A 97 2.65 20.09 -10.02
N LYS A 98 1.47 19.66 -10.50
CA LYS A 98 0.18 20.15 -9.99
C LYS A 98 -0.02 19.77 -8.52
N VAL A 99 0.45 18.58 -8.16
CA VAL A 99 0.46 18.06 -6.78
C VAL A 99 1.68 17.17 -6.59
N PRO A 100 2.15 16.97 -5.34
CA PRO A 100 3.25 16.06 -5.09
C PRO A 100 2.92 14.62 -5.46
N VAL A 101 3.94 13.91 -5.95
CA VAL A 101 3.87 12.48 -6.23
C VAL A 101 4.82 11.76 -5.28
N VAL A 102 4.32 10.78 -4.53
CA VAL A 102 5.17 9.87 -3.74
C VAL A 102 5.16 8.47 -4.34
N ALA A 103 6.33 7.84 -4.40
CA ALA A 103 6.48 6.51 -4.97
C ALA A 103 6.12 5.42 -3.94
N ALA A 104 5.46 4.35 -4.37
CA ALA A 104 5.10 3.23 -3.51
C ALA A 104 5.30 1.89 -4.21
N GLY A 105 5.64 0.85 -3.45
CA GLY A 105 5.80 -0.52 -3.95
C GLY A 105 7.25 -0.90 -4.21
N GLY A 106 7.71 -1.98 -3.56
CA GLY A 106 9.08 -2.48 -3.67
C GLY A 106 10.14 -1.65 -2.93
N LEU A 107 9.75 -0.59 -2.23
CA LEU A 107 10.66 0.31 -1.51
C LEU A 107 10.75 -0.09 -0.03
N PHE A 108 11.97 -0.24 0.49
CA PHE A 108 12.20 -0.72 1.87
C PHE A 108 13.40 -0.08 2.60
N ASP A 109 14.22 0.73 1.92
CA ASP A 109 15.42 1.38 2.50
C ASP A 109 15.76 2.71 1.80
N GLY A 110 16.92 3.30 2.12
CA GLY A 110 17.34 4.57 1.53
C GLY A 110 17.73 4.52 0.05
N ARG A 111 18.11 3.34 -0.48
CA ARG A 111 18.35 3.18 -1.93
C ARG A 111 17.04 3.37 -2.69
N GLY A 112 15.95 2.81 -2.16
CA GLY A 112 14.61 3.00 -2.71
C GLY A 112 14.16 4.46 -2.69
N LEU A 113 14.42 5.19 -1.60
CA LEU A 113 14.15 6.63 -1.52
C LEU A 113 14.95 7.43 -2.55
N ALA A 114 16.27 7.24 -2.62
CA ALA A 114 17.11 7.94 -3.59
C ALA A 114 16.70 7.66 -5.05
N ALA A 115 16.33 6.41 -5.36
CA ALA A 115 15.81 6.03 -6.67
C ALA A 115 14.49 6.73 -6.98
N ALA A 116 13.54 6.75 -6.04
CA ALA A 116 12.26 7.43 -6.20
C ALA A 116 12.42 8.94 -6.45
N LEU A 117 13.29 9.61 -5.69
CA LEU A 117 13.62 11.02 -5.88
C LEU A 117 14.21 11.26 -7.28
N SER A 118 15.08 10.35 -7.75
CA SER A 118 15.66 10.43 -9.10
C SER A 118 14.64 10.23 -10.22
N LEU A 119 13.53 9.52 -9.95
CA LEU A 119 12.39 9.37 -10.86
C LEU A 119 11.42 10.57 -10.83
N GLY A 120 11.71 11.59 -10.03
CA GLY A 120 10.90 12.81 -9.91
C GLY A 120 9.79 12.73 -8.86
N ALA A 121 9.71 11.66 -8.06
CA ALA A 121 8.85 11.66 -6.88
C ALA A 121 9.43 12.57 -5.78
N GLU A 122 8.58 13.06 -4.88
CA GLU A 122 8.96 13.94 -3.77
C GLU A 122 9.07 13.19 -2.43
N GLY A 123 8.88 11.87 -2.46
CA GLY A 123 8.98 11.00 -1.29
C GLY A 123 8.56 9.58 -1.59
N VAL A 124 8.44 8.78 -0.54
CA VAL A 124 8.11 7.36 -0.62
C VAL A 124 7.00 6.98 0.35
N TRP A 125 6.23 5.96 -0.04
CA TRP A 125 5.16 5.35 0.75
C TRP A 125 5.48 3.86 0.93
N MET A 126 5.77 3.45 2.17
CA MET A 126 6.18 2.08 2.50
C MET A 126 5.15 1.38 3.40
N GLY A 127 4.75 0.17 3.01
CA GLY A 127 3.86 -0.69 3.81
C GLY A 127 4.63 -1.78 4.54
N THR A 128 5.08 -2.79 3.80
CA THR A 128 5.70 -4.02 4.34
C THR A 128 6.86 -3.77 5.32
N ARG A 129 7.74 -2.79 5.03
CA ARG A 129 8.84 -2.40 5.93
C ARG A 129 8.35 -1.89 7.30
N PHE A 130 7.22 -1.19 7.33
CA PHE A 130 6.62 -0.66 8.57
C PHE A 130 5.70 -1.66 9.28
N ILE A 131 5.26 -2.73 8.62
CA ILE A 131 4.64 -3.87 9.32
C ILE A 131 5.71 -4.61 10.14
N ALA A 132 6.94 -4.69 9.62
CA ALA A 132 8.09 -5.29 10.28
C ALA A 132 8.79 -4.31 11.27
N THR A 133 8.02 -3.71 12.18
CA THR A 133 8.55 -2.92 13.32
C THR A 133 7.94 -3.39 14.63
N PRO A 134 8.59 -3.16 15.79
CA PRO A 134 8.04 -3.51 17.10
C PRO A 134 6.67 -2.85 17.37
N GLU A 135 6.48 -1.60 16.94
CA GLU A 135 5.29 -0.79 17.21
C GLU A 135 4.08 -1.19 16.36
N ALA A 136 4.30 -1.87 15.23
CA ALA A 136 3.22 -2.23 14.32
C ALA A 136 2.19 -3.14 15.00
N TRP A 137 0.93 -2.74 14.93
CA TRP A 137 -0.22 -3.49 15.41
C TRP A 137 -0.78 -4.38 14.30
N GLY A 138 -1.04 -5.65 14.60
CA GLY A 138 -1.55 -6.60 13.63
C GLY A 138 -1.82 -7.97 14.23
N THR A 139 -2.26 -8.89 13.38
CA THR A 139 -2.54 -10.29 13.75
C THR A 139 -1.28 -11.04 14.19
N PRO A 140 -1.40 -12.04 15.09
CA PRO A 140 -0.27 -12.84 15.53
C PRO A 140 0.48 -13.50 14.37
N GLY A 141 1.80 -13.56 14.42
CA GLY A 141 2.61 -14.24 13.41
C GLY A 141 2.91 -13.41 12.15
N TYR A 142 2.32 -12.23 11.97
CA TYR A 142 2.57 -11.41 10.78
C TYR A 142 4.06 -11.05 10.66
N LYS A 143 4.67 -10.57 11.75
CA LYS A 143 6.08 -10.14 11.76
C LYS A 143 7.00 -11.33 11.48
N GLU A 144 6.74 -12.46 12.11
CA GLU A 144 7.47 -13.73 11.92
C GLU A 144 7.33 -14.23 10.48
N LYS A 145 6.14 -14.09 9.89
CA LYS A 145 5.90 -14.41 8.49
C LYS A 145 6.70 -13.49 7.56
N LEU A 146 6.78 -12.18 7.83
CA LEU A 146 7.60 -11.27 7.04
C LEU A 146 9.09 -11.61 7.11
N LEU A 147 9.60 -11.90 8.31
CA LEU A 147 11.03 -12.21 8.53
C LEU A 147 11.46 -13.55 7.93
N SER A 148 10.52 -14.46 7.65
CA SER A 148 10.82 -15.77 7.08
C SER A 148 10.73 -15.82 5.55
N MET A 149 10.26 -14.76 4.89
CA MET A 149 10.02 -14.75 3.44
C MET A 149 11.22 -14.30 2.62
N ALA A 150 11.44 -14.97 1.50
CA ALA A 150 12.28 -14.53 0.40
C ALA A 150 11.56 -13.52 -0.52
N GLU A 151 12.26 -12.95 -1.49
CA GLU A 151 11.72 -11.95 -2.42
C GLU A 151 10.62 -12.47 -3.37
N ASP A 152 10.58 -13.78 -3.61
CA ASP A 152 9.66 -14.47 -4.52
C ASP A 152 8.53 -15.24 -3.81
N ASP A 153 8.46 -15.15 -2.47
CA ASP A 153 7.42 -15.79 -1.65
C ASP A 153 6.05 -15.08 -1.71
N THR A 154 5.91 -14.04 -2.54
CA THR A 154 4.63 -13.35 -2.75
C THR A 154 3.97 -13.73 -4.08
N VAL A 155 2.64 -13.70 -4.11
CA VAL A 155 1.83 -13.95 -5.30
C VAL A 155 0.76 -12.87 -5.46
N VAL A 156 0.40 -12.55 -6.70
CA VAL A 156 -0.79 -11.72 -6.98
C VAL A 156 -1.99 -12.64 -7.13
N SER A 157 -2.91 -12.59 -6.17
CA SER A 157 -4.11 -13.43 -6.14
C SER A 157 -5.38 -12.58 -6.06
N LYS A 158 -6.50 -13.12 -6.54
CA LYS A 158 -7.84 -12.57 -6.28
C LYS A 158 -8.57 -13.32 -5.16
N GLY A 159 -8.01 -14.40 -4.63
CA GLY A 159 -8.69 -15.30 -3.70
C GLY A 159 -9.15 -14.66 -2.39
N PHE A 160 -8.48 -13.61 -1.92
CA PHE A 160 -8.91 -12.94 -0.67
C PHE A 160 -10.03 -11.93 -0.85
N THR A 161 -10.08 -11.22 -1.99
CA THR A 161 -10.95 -10.04 -2.10
C THR A 161 -11.75 -9.96 -3.39
N GLY A 162 -11.47 -10.80 -4.39
CA GLY A 162 -12.02 -10.70 -5.74
C GLY A 162 -11.32 -9.66 -6.62
N LYS A 163 -10.44 -8.83 -6.03
CA LYS A 163 -9.52 -7.92 -6.73
C LYS A 163 -8.09 -8.40 -6.61
N THR A 164 -7.23 -7.97 -7.53
CA THR A 164 -5.80 -8.31 -7.52
C THR A 164 -5.14 -7.78 -6.26
N CYS A 165 -4.63 -8.69 -5.43
CA CYS A 165 -3.89 -8.40 -4.21
C CYS A 165 -2.57 -9.15 -4.22
N ARG A 166 -1.45 -8.48 -3.92
CA ARG A 166 -0.19 -9.15 -3.62
C ARG A 166 -0.13 -9.53 -2.16
N VAL A 167 0.12 -10.81 -1.91
CA VAL A 167 0.11 -11.43 -0.58
C VAL A 167 1.24 -12.46 -0.50
N ALA A 168 1.59 -12.88 0.71
CA ALA A 168 2.39 -14.10 0.88
C ALA A 168 1.67 -15.29 0.24
N ARG A 169 2.44 -16.14 -0.44
CA ARG A 169 1.96 -17.44 -0.92
C ARG A 169 1.66 -18.34 0.28
N ASN A 170 0.50 -18.97 0.24
CA ASN A 170 -0.01 -19.86 1.27
C ASN A 170 -1.09 -20.80 0.71
N ASP A 171 -1.62 -21.69 1.54
CA ASP A 171 -2.57 -22.73 1.12
C ASP A 171 -3.88 -22.14 0.58
N TYR A 172 -4.31 -20.98 1.11
CA TYR A 172 -5.50 -20.28 0.64
C TYR A 172 -5.29 -19.69 -0.77
N THR A 173 -4.12 -19.08 -1.03
CA THR A 173 -3.79 -18.58 -2.38
C THR A 173 -3.68 -19.70 -3.40
N GLN A 174 -3.11 -20.84 -3.02
CA GLN A 174 -2.98 -22.01 -3.89
C GLN A 174 -4.36 -22.60 -4.23
N TYR A 175 -5.22 -22.78 -3.22
CA TYR A 175 -6.60 -23.24 -3.43
C TYR A 175 -7.32 -22.38 -4.47
N TRP A 176 -7.24 -21.05 -4.34
CA TRP A 176 -7.91 -20.14 -5.28
C TRP A 176 -7.25 -20.02 -6.66
N GLU A 177 -5.97 -20.37 -6.78
CA GLU A 177 -5.32 -20.49 -8.08
C GLU A 177 -5.90 -21.68 -8.86
N GLU A 178 -6.14 -22.81 -8.19
CA GLU A 178 -6.74 -24.02 -8.76
C GLU A 178 -8.25 -23.87 -9.04
N HIS A 179 -8.94 -22.98 -8.30
CA HIS A 179 -10.39 -22.77 -8.38
C HIS A 179 -10.75 -21.35 -8.87
N ALA A 180 -9.94 -20.78 -9.76
CA ALA A 180 -10.07 -19.38 -10.18
C ALA A 180 -11.44 -19.01 -10.77
N SER A 181 -12.18 -19.95 -11.36
CA SER A 181 -13.53 -19.73 -11.89
C SER A 181 -14.61 -19.54 -10.83
N GLU A 182 -14.33 -19.93 -9.58
CA GLU A 182 -15.26 -19.82 -8.45
C GLU A 182 -15.09 -18.52 -7.65
N ILE A 183 -14.08 -17.71 -8.00
CA ILE A 183 -13.79 -16.45 -7.32
C ILE A 183 -14.93 -15.46 -7.56
N GLU A 184 -15.51 -14.96 -6.48
CA GLU A 184 -16.55 -13.96 -6.51
C GLU A 184 -15.96 -12.55 -6.74
N PRO A 185 -16.74 -11.60 -7.30
CA PRO A 185 -16.32 -10.21 -7.36
C PRO A 185 -16.25 -9.58 -5.96
N PHE A 186 -15.46 -8.52 -5.82
CA PHE A 186 -15.48 -7.67 -4.63
C PHE A 186 -16.88 -7.02 -4.47
N PRO A 187 -17.47 -6.94 -3.27
CA PRO A 187 -16.93 -7.34 -1.96
C PRO A 187 -17.27 -8.79 -1.54
N ALA A 188 -18.00 -9.56 -2.33
CA ALA A 188 -18.49 -10.88 -1.92
C ALA A 188 -17.34 -11.84 -1.56
N GLN A 189 -16.28 -11.87 -2.37
CA GLN A 189 -15.08 -12.67 -2.06
C GLN A 189 -14.34 -12.19 -0.81
N PHE A 190 -14.35 -10.89 -0.51
CA PHE A 190 -13.77 -10.35 0.73
C PHE A 190 -14.54 -10.85 1.96
N ILE A 191 -15.87 -10.85 1.89
CA ILE A 191 -16.73 -11.40 2.95
C ILE A 191 -16.53 -12.90 3.07
N ARG A 192 -16.41 -13.61 1.94
CA ARG A 192 -16.14 -15.06 1.93
C ARG A 192 -14.83 -15.40 2.62
N SER A 193 -13.73 -14.71 2.32
CA SER A 193 -12.44 -15.00 2.97
C SER A 193 -12.44 -14.75 4.48
N ILE A 194 -13.22 -13.79 4.96
CA ILE A 194 -13.47 -13.58 6.40
C ILE A 194 -14.24 -14.78 6.98
N ASN A 195 -15.33 -15.19 6.33
CA ASN A 195 -16.16 -16.32 6.78
C ASN A 195 -15.41 -17.66 6.74
N ASP A 196 -14.46 -17.81 5.82
CA ASP A 196 -13.57 -18.98 5.71
C ASP A 196 -12.50 -19.02 6.83
N GLY A 197 -12.39 -17.96 7.65
CA GLY A 197 -11.36 -17.79 8.67
C GLY A 197 -9.97 -17.50 8.10
N ALA A 198 -9.88 -17.06 6.84
CA ALA A 198 -8.61 -16.84 6.14
C ALA A 198 -8.21 -15.36 6.09
N ASN A 199 -9.08 -14.43 6.50
CA ASN A 199 -8.84 -13.00 6.41
C ASN A 199 -9.27 -12.29 7.69
N HIS A 200 -8.27 -11.85 8.46
CA HIS A 200 -8.45 -11.08 9.69
C HIS A 200 -7.88 -9.67 9.56
N LEU A 201 -7.98 -9.06 8.37
CA LEU A 201 -7.52 -7.68 8.16
C LEU A 201 -8.14 -6.71 9.16
N GLY A 202 -7.29 -5.95 9.86
CA GLY A 202 -7.72 -4.99 10.88
C GLY A 202 -8.03 -5.63 12.24
N ALA A 203 -7.86 -6.94 12.39
CA ALA A 203 -7.96 -7.61 13.68
C ALA A 203 -6.68 -7.42 14.52
N GLY A 204 -6.83 -7.56 15.84
CA GLY A 204 -5.76 -7.29 16.80
C GLY A 204 -4.87 -8.48 17.15
N PRO A 205 -3.87 -8.26 18.00
CA PRO A 205 -2.84 -9.25 18.36
C PRO A 205 -3.37 -10.41 19.22
N ASN A 206 -4.64 -10.42 19.61
CA ASN A 206 -5.27 -11.50 20.36
C ASN A 206 -6.21 -12.34 19.50
N THR A 207 -6.21 -12.12 18.19
CA THR A 207 -7.07 -12.85 17.24
C THR A 207 -6.46 -14.21 16.97
N GLU A 208 -7.26 -15.26 17.06
CA GLU A 208 -6.84 -16.60 16.63
C GLU A 208 -6.79 -16.64 15.10
N VAL A 209 -5.63 -17.02 14.56
CA VAL A 209 -5.37 -17.06 13.11
C VAL A 209 -4.73 -18.39 12.74
N ASP A 210 -5.05 -18.89 11.54
CA ASP A 210 -4.34 -20.01 10.92
C ASP A 210 -3.25 -19.44 9.98
N PRO A 211 -1.97 -19.48 10.37
CA PRO A 211 -0.90 -18.86 9.58
C PRO A 211 -0.74 -19.45 8.18
N SER A 212 -1.19 -20.69 7.95
CA SER A 212 -1.12 -21.38 6.66
C SER A 212 -2.12 -20.86 5.64
N ARG A 213 -3.16 -20.14 6.08
CA ARG A 213 -4.25 -19.63 5.22
C ARG A 213 -4.47 -18.12 5.32
N GLU A 214 -3.93 -17.48 6.36
CA GLU A 214 -4.18 -16.08 6.68
C GLU A 214 -3.81 -15.08 5.58
N PHE A 215 -4.53 -13.96 5.53
CA PHE A 215 -4.32 -12.88 4.60
C PHE A 215 -3.10 -12.05 5.01
N TRP A 216 -1.95 -12.34 4.39
CA TRP A 216 -0.69 -11.64 4.61
C TRP A 216 -0.31 -10.70 3.45
N PRO A 217 -0.94 -9.51 3.29
CA PRO A 217 -0.46 -8.48 2.36
C PRO A 217 1.04 -8.17 2.55
N ALA A 218 1.85 -8.46 1.54
CA ALA A 218 3.29 -8.21 1.57
C ALA A 218 3.78 -7.85 0.18
N GLY A 219 4.66 -6.85 0.10
CA GLY A 219 5.32 -6.46 -1.14
C GLY A 219 6.63 -7.23 -1.35
N GLN A 220 7.16 -7.17 -2.57
CA GLN A 220 8.38 -7.90 -2.95
C GLN A 220 9.66 -7.37 -2.29
N GLY A 221 9.60 -6.21 -1.63
CA GLY A 221 10.69 -5.74 -0.77
C GLY A 221 10.90 -6.58 0.50
N VAL A 222 10.04 -7.57 0.76
CA VAL A 222 10.08 -8.37 1.99
C VAL A 222 11.36 -9.19 2.14
N GLY A 223 11.95 -9.71 1.06
CA GLY A 223 13.19 -10.49 1.12
C GLY A 223 14.41 -9.71 1.65
N ALA A 224 14.32 -8.37 1.73
CA ALA A 224 15.34 -7.52 2.33
C ALA A 224 15.10 -7.21 3.82
N ILE A 225 14.03 -7.76 4.42
CA ILE A 225 13.63 -7.51 5.80
C ILE A 225 14.02 -8.72 6.66
N ASN A 226 15.12 -8.60 7.39
CA ASN A 226 15.69 -9.67 8.22
C ASN A 226 15.59 -9.42 9.73
N GLU A 227 15.19 -8.22 10.15
CA GLU A 227 15.02 -7.86 11.55
C GLU A 227 13.92 -6.82 11.75
N LEU A 228 13.43 -6.75 13.00
CA LEU A 228 12.51 -5.71 13.44
C LEU A 228 13.32 -4.50 13.93
N VAL A 229 13.12 -3.37 13.29
CA VAL A 229 13.76 -2.10 13.66
C VAL A 229 12.65 -1.14 14.11
N PRO A 230 12.84 -0.39 15.21
CA PRO A 230 11.90 0.66 15.62
C PRO A 230 11.58 1.62 14.47
N ALA A 231 10.31 1.98 14.31
CA ALA A 231 9.84 2.78 13.18
C ALA A 231 10.57 4.12 13.07
N GLY A 232 10.89 4.76 14.21
CA GLY A 232 11.65 6.01 14.23
C GLY A 232 13.10 5.84 13.76
N ASP A 233 13.74 4.71 14.08
CA ASP A 233 15.10 4.41 13.63
C ASP A 233 15.12 4.10 12.13
N LEU A 234 14.12 3.38 11.62
CA LEU A 234 13.96 3.15 10.17
C LEU A 234 13.84 4.44 9.39
N VAL A 235 13.02 5.40 9.84
CA VAL A 235 12.89 6.69 9.14
C VAL A 235 14.25 7.40 9.08
N ARG A 236 14.98 7.44 10.20
CA ARG A 236 16.31 8.08 10.25
C ARG A 236 17.31 7.36 9.34
N SER A 237 17.35 6.02 9.37
CA SER A 237 18.28 5.25 8.55
C SER A 237 17.98 5.38 7.07
N ILE A 238 16.71 5.31 6.66
CA ILE A 238 16.27 5.50 5.27
C ILE A 238 16.75 6.86 4.72
N VAL A 239 16.58 7.93 5.50
CA VAL A 239 17.01 9.27 5.09
C VAL A 239 18.53 9.35 4.99
N ALA A 240 19.27 8.92 6.01
CA ALA A 240 20.73 8.95 6.01
C ALA A 240 21.34 8.10 4.89
N GLU A 241 20.79 6.92 4.63
CA GLU A 241 21.19 6.06 3.52
C GLU A 241 20.89 6.72 2.17
N ALA A 242 19.73 7.37 2.02
CA ALA A 242 19.39 8.07 0.78
C ALA A 242 20.35 9.22 0.48
N GLU A 243 20.70 10.03 1.50
CA GLU A 243 21.71 11.09 1.38
C GLU A 243 23.06 10.51 0.91
N ALA A 244 23.53 9.43 1.57
CA ALA A 244 24.77 8.77 1.17
C ALA A 244 24.74 8.19 -0.26
N VAL A 245 23.60 7.67 -0.70
CA VAL A 245 23.40 7.18 -2.08
C VAL A 245 23.46 8.33 -3.07
N ILE A 246 22.80 9.45 -2.78
CA ILE A 246 22.80 10.66 -3.62
C ILE A 246 24.21 11.25 -3.73
N ASP A 247 24.91 11.39 -2.61
CA ASP A 247 26.29 11.87 -2.59
C ASP A 247 27.20 10.99 -3.45
N ARG A 248 27.10 9.66 -3.30
CA ARG A 248 27.84 8.71 -4.13
C ARG A 248 27.49 8.84 -5.62
N MET A 249 26.20 8.96 -5.97
CA MET A 249 25.79 9.15 -7.37
C MET A 249 26.29 10.47 -7.96
N SER A 250 26.43 11.51 -7.15
CA SER A 250 26.96 12.80 -7.61
C SER A 250 28.39 12.69 -8.14
N THR A 251 29.18 11.73 -7.61
CA THR A 251 30.56 11.45 -8.07
C THR A 251 30.64 10.73 -9.43
N LEU A 252 29.51 10.26 -9.96
CA LEU A 252 29.44 9.61 -11.28
C LEU A 252 29.28 10.62 -12.43
N ARG A 253 29.11 11.91 -12.11
CA ARG A 253 29.03 13.03 -13.07
C ARG A 253 30.42 13.59 -13.34
#